data_AF-B8LC95-F1
#
_entry.id   AF-B8LC95-F1
#
_cell.length_a   1.000
_cell.length_b   1.000
_cell.length_c   1.000
_cell.angle_alpha   90.00
_cell.angle_beta   90.00
_cell.angle_gamma   90.00
#
_symmetry.space_group_name_H-M   'P 1'
#
loop_
_entity.id
_entity.type
_entity.pdbx_description
1 polymer ?
#
loop_
_entity_poly.entity_id
_entity_poly.type
_entity_poly.pdbx_seq_one_letter_code
_entity_poly.pdbx_strand_id
1 'polypeptide(L)'
;MRWLQSQYVLLTAVAVTTVIQWRWILKLERKSHLRGIGEAVIDKPDTTNISSLMHHDLPLTQDDNCKRMFEWSMLDRWNTVDPIEVDYENLPQTKHLHTFRIGGYEALGEIDMNVTIRNQQVNLTVVNAMQFGEDQMSDNLWHRTVPQFSSWVGVQFAQRKYNLPVNRTVYVFDCRGPLKLKDVPSGWEKMGEVSCDARLIEQADVLIEPPTNGLLWDLAWDMNFECYSSDMFKTFVSQFVDKSSKLDPPDPLACWISRQGRDVRSASNLNDTLGVMREVFTNARELRFTKEMSIDDVANALNDCRVIFGIHGAGHMNALFARPGVAVIEIIGKDPPYHSSDEEQKGSPAYFRNINMLLGQYYQSIAGDSTRGMYDDGYVIDLEEAREALVRARHHSTSWIEEHGHWR
;
A
#
# COMPACT_ATOMS: atom_id res chain seq x y z
N MET A 1 61.41 -18.47 12.23
CA MET A 1 60.43 -18.44 11.11
C MET A 1 59.84 -19.80 10.73
N ARG A 2 60.57 -20.93 10.76
CA ARG A 2 59.98 -22.27 10.45
C ARG A 2 58.99 -22.83 11.49
N TRP A 3 58.92 -22.24 12.69
CA TRP A 3 58.02 -22.69 13.76
C TRP A 3 56.59 -22.11 13.67
N LEU A 4 56.41 -20.97 13.00
CA LEU A 4 55.10 -20.32 12.81
C LEU A 4 54.30 -20.89 11.62
N GLN A 5 54.97 -21.47 10.62
CA GLN A 5 54.30 -22.12 9.49
C GLN A 5 53.66 -23.47 9.86
N SER A 6 54.23 -24.22 10.81
CA SER A 6 53.66 -25.51 11.23
C SER A 6 52.39 -25.38 12.08
N GLN A 7 52.22 -24.27 12.80
CA GLN A 7 51.01 -23.99 13.60
C GLN A 7 49.81 -23.62 12.71
N TYR A 8 50.05 -22.92 11.60
CA TYR A 8 49.00 -22.51 10.66
C TYR A 8 48.42 -23.70 9.87
N VAL A 9 49.26 -24.66 9.48
CA VAL A 9 48.81 -25.88 8.77
C VAL A 9 47.95 -26.77 9.68
N LEU A 10 48.29 -26.84 10.98
CA LEU A 10 47.53 -27.63 11.96
C LEU A 10 46.15 -27.01 12.25
N LEU A 11 46.06 -25.69 12.39
CA LEU A 11 44.80 -24.97 12.60
C LEU A 11 43.87 -25.05 11.38
N THR A 12 44.41 -25.02 10.17
CA THR A 12 43.61 -25.13 8.94
C THR A 12 43.08 -26.57 8.74
N ALA A 13 43.85 -27.60 9.12
CA ALA A 13 43.42 -28.99 9.05
C ALA A 13 42.30 -29.34 10.05
N VAL A 14 42.33 -28.74 11.25
CA VAL A 14 41.27 -28.91 12.27
C VAL A 14 39.98 -28.20 11.86
N ALA A 15 40.06 -27.03 11.23
CA ALA A 15 38.87 -26.32 10.73
C ALA A 15 38.17 -27.09 9.59
N VAL A 16 38.93 -27.67 8.66
CA VAL A 16 38.37 -28.44 7.53
C VAL A 16 37.74 -29.76 7.98
N THR A 17 38.31 -30.45 8.96
CA THR A 17 37.74 -31.71 9.48
C THR A 17 36.46 -31.48 10.28
N THR A 18 36.36 -30.38 11.04
CA THR A 18 35.15 -30.02 11.80
C THR A 18 33.96 -29.69 10.87
N VAL A 19 34.21 -29.01 9.73
CA VAL A 19 33.16 -28.69 8.74
C VAL A 19 32.68 -29.93 7.98
N ILE A 20 33.58 -30.88 7.70
CA ILE A 20 33.22 -32.15 7.04
C ILE A 20 32.41 -33.06 7.98
N GLN A 21 32.75 -33.09 9.29
CA GLN A 21 31.96 -33.83 10.28
C GLN A 21 30.56 -33.24 10.48
N TRP A 22 30.42 -31.90 10.49
CA TRP A 22 29.11 -31.24 10.58
C TRP A 22 28.22 -31.50 9.36
N ARG A 23 28.80 -31.51 8.15
CA ARG A 23 28.06 -31.86 6.92
C ARG A 23 27.61 -33.32 6.87
N TRP A 24 28.32 -34.24 7.53
CA TRP A 24 27.93 -35.64 7.63
C TRP A 24 26.81 -35.89 8.65
N ILE A 25 26.83 -35.18 9.80
CA ILE A 25 25.80 -35.28 10.84
C ILE A 25 24.45 -34.76 10.30
N LEU A 26 24.43 -33.62 9.62
CA LEU A 26 23.21 -33.06 9.00
C LEU A 26 22.63 -33.93 7.87
N LYS A 27 23.48 -34.73 7.20
CA LYS A 27 23.05 -35.64 6.12
C LYS A 27 22.52 -36.98 6.65
N LEU A 28 22.88 -37.36 7.88
CA LEU A 28 22.36 -38.54 8.57
C LEU A 28 21.01 -38.26 9.25
N GLU A 29 20.81 -37.07 9.84
CA GLU A 29 19.51 -36.68 10.44
C GLU A 29 18.40 -36.52 9.37
N ARG A 30 18.73 -36.07 8.15
CA ARG A 30 17.75 -36.01 7.04
C ARG A 30 17.33 -37.38 6.49
N LYS A 31 18.12 -38.44 6.73
CA LYS A 31 17.81 -39.80 6.23
C LYS A 31 17.08 -40.68 7.26
N SER A 32 17.09 -40.32 8.54
CA SER A 32 16.36 -41.05 9.60
C SER A 32 14.88 -40.66 9.75
N HIS A 33 14.39 -39.66 9.01
CA HIS A 33 12.97 -39.25 9.03
C HIS A 33 12.12 -39.74 7.84
N LEU A 34 12.68 -40.55 6.94
CA LEU A 34 11.97 -41.04 5.75
C LEU A 34 11.90 -42.57 5.61
N ARG A 35 11.96 -43.33 6.72
CA ARG A 35 11.67 -44.77 6.70
C ARG A 35 10.84 -45.19 7.91
N GLY A 36 9.59 -45.55 7.63
CA GLY A 36 8.53 -45.96 8.55
C GLY A 36 7.30 -45.19 8.12
N ILE A 37 6.43 -45.72 7.27
CA ILE A 37 5.43 -46.72 7.65
C ILE A 37 5.11 -47.57 6.42
N GLY A 38 5.03 -48.89 6.63
CA GLY A 38 4.69 -49.89 5.63
C GLY A 38 3.20 -50.01 5.35
N GLU A 39 2.94 -50.83 4.34
CA GLU A 39 1.64 -51.26 3.83
C GLU A 39 0.66 -51.68 4.92
N ALA A 40 -0.55 -51.12 4.86
CA ALA A 40 -1.75 -51.73 5.41
C ALA A 40 -2.91 -51.48 4.44
N VAL A 41 -3.40 -52.58 3.88
CA VAL A 41 -4.67 -52.70 3.16
C VAL A 41 -5.81 -52.51 4.17
N ILE A 42 -6.87 -51.77 3.81
CA ILE A 42 -8.31 -52.11 3.94
C ILE A 42 -9.19 -50.86 3.80
N ASP A 43 -10.19 -51.01 2.91
CA ASP A 43 -11.53 -50.41 2.81
C ASP A 43 -11.83 -48.95 3.14
N LYS A 44 -12.59 -48.33 2.22
CA LYS A 44 -13.35 -47.10 2.43
C LYS A 44 -14.31 -47.25 3.63
N PRO A 45 -14.41 -46.20 4.47
CA PRO A 45 -15.72 -45.83 4.97
C PRO A 45 -15.99 -44.33 4.87
N ASP A 46 -17.29 -44.07 4.94
CA ASP A 46 -18.00 -42.82 4.74
C ASP A 46 -17.53 -41.63 5.58
N THR A 47 -17.75 -40.48 4.97
CA THR A 47 -17.81 -39.15 5.55
C THR A 47 -18.81 -39.09 6.70
N THR A 48 -18.36 -38.93 7.94
CA THR A 48 -18.98 -38.07 8.98
C THR A 48 -18.19 -38.12 10.30
N ASN A 49 -17.98 -36.94 10.90
CA ASN A 49 -17.54 -36.71 12.28
C ASN A 49 -16.18 -37.26 12.74
N ILE A 50 -15.13 -36.43 12.62
CA ILE A 50 -14.07 -36.36 13.64
C ILE A 50 -13.75 -34.88 13.90
N SER A 51 -14.53 -34.27 14.79
CA SER A 51 -14.25 -33.00 15.46
C SER A 51 -13.79 -33.27 16.89
N SER A 52 -12.64 -33.93 17.07
CA SER A 52 -11.92 -33.90 18.35
C SER A 52 -10.58 -34.60 18.21
N LEU A 53 -9.49 -33.86 18.04
CA LEU A 53 -8.13 -34.19 18.48
C LEU A 53 -7.17 -33.19 17.83
N MET A 54 -6.79 -32.17 18.60
CA MET A 54 -5.44 -31.58 18.71
C MET A 54 -5.53 -30.21 19.39
N HIS A 55 -5.52 -30.22 20.72
CA HIS A 55 -4.96 -29.13 21.51
C HIS A 55 -3.66 -29.66 22.11
N HIS A 56 -2.53 -29.13 21.66
CA HIS A 56 -1.35 -28.79 22.44
C HIS A 56 -0.23 -28.40 21.48
N ASP A 57 -0.25 -27.15 21.04
CA ASP A 57 0.94 -26.38 20.70
C ASP A 57 0.64 -24.92 21.03
N LEU A 58 1.65 -24.22 21.55
CA LEU A 58 1.58 -22.86 22.09
C LEU A 58 0.94 -21.88 21.08
N PRO A 59 0.16 -20.87 21.53
CA PRO A 59 -0.41 -19.89 20.62
C PRO A 59 0.73 -19.01 20.09
N LEU A 60 1.20 -19.32 18.88
CA LEU A 60 1.81 -18.30 18.03
C LEU A 60 0.76 -17.21 17.84
N THR A 61 1.14 -15.96 18.09
CA THR A 61 0.21 -14.84 17.91
C THR A 61 -0.25 -14.82 16.45
N GLN A 62 -1.49 -14.35 16.23
CA GLN A 62 -2.10 -14.26 14.90
C GLN A 62 -1.21 -13.48 13.90
N ASP A 63 -0.38 -12.57 14.41
CA ASP A 63 0.66 -11.84 13.66
C ASP A 63 1.76 -12.73 13.04
N ASP A 64 2.20 -13.81 13.71
CA ASP A 64 3.31 -14.66 13.25
C ASP A 64 2.90 -15.59 12.10
N ASN A 65 1.62 -15.97 12.03
CA ASN A 65 1.07 -16.74 10.91
C ASN A 65 0.83 -15.85 9.67
N CYS A 66 0.44 -14.59 9.85
CA CYS A 66 0.22 -13.64 8.75
C CYS A 66 1.54 -13.17 8.10
N LYS A 67 2.59 -12.93 8.90
CA LYS A 67 3.92 -12.54 8.40
C LYS A 67 4.53 -13.61 7.51
N ARG A 68 4.38 -14.88 7.89
CA ARG A 68 4.78 -16.03 7.08
C ARG A 68 3.96 -16.16 5.81
N MET A 69 2.70 -15.71 5.78
CA MET A 69 1.83 -15.97 4.63
C MET A 69 2.03 -14.99 3.47
N PHE A 70 2.62 -13.80 3.62
CA PHE A 70 3.09 -13.00 2.47
C PHE A 70 4.53 -13.38 2.08
N GLU A 71 5.39 -13.66 3.07
CA GLU A 71 6.70 -14.28 2.80
C GLU A 71 6.57 -15.67 2.15
N TRP A 72 5.44 -16.37 2.27
CA TRP A 72 5.18 -17.66 1.61
C TRP A 72 4.16 -17.59 0.47
N SER A 73 3.10 -16.78 0.51
CA SER A 73 2.16 -16.67 -0.62
C SER A 73 2.66 -15.73 -1.71
N MET A 74 3.48 -14.72 -1.37
CA MET A 74 4.10 -13.84 -2.37
C MET A 74 5.52 -14.23 -2.81
N LEU A 75 6.21 -15.08 -2.05
CA LEU A 75 7.52 -15.59 -2.45
C LEU A 75 7.50 -17.10 -2.74
N ASP A 76 6.72 -17.93 -2.04
CA ASP A 76 6.65 -19.40 -2.28
C ASP A 76 5.50 -19.89 -3.19
N ARG A 77 4.33 -19.21 -3.28
CA ARG A 77 3.23 -19.62 -4.21
C ARG A 77 3.32 -19.01 -5.61
N TRP A 78 4.34 -18.19 -5.86
CA TRP A 78 4.66 -17.72 -7.19
C TRP A 78 5.44 -18.84 -7.83
N ASN A 79 4.81 -19.66 -8.67
CA ASN A 79 5.43 -20.81 -9.36
C ASN A 79 6.89 -20.51 -9.71
N THR A 80 7.82 -20.92 -8.84
CA THR A 80 9.25 -20.74 -9.04
C THR A 80 9.69 -21.81 -10.01
N VAL A 81 9.39 -21.60 -11.29
CA VAL A 81 10.13 -22.27 -12.36
C VAL A 81 11.51 -21.62 -12.49
N ASP A 82 11.65 -20.37 -12.04
CA ASP A 82 12.92 -19.65 -12.03
C ASP A 82 13.71 -19.85 -10.73
N PRO A 83 15.03 -20.12 -10.80
CA PRO A 83 15.89 -20.16 -9.62
C PRO A 83 15.90 -18.79 -8.94
N ILE A 84 15.80 -18.83 -7.60
CA ILE A 84 15.88 -17.70 -6.67
C ILE A 84 17.27 -17.02 -6.72
N GLU A 85 18.29 -17.77 -7.13
CA GLU A 85 19.66 -17.29 -7.21
C GLU A 85 19.84 -16.40 -8.45
N VAL A 86 20.06 -15.10 -8.22
CA VAL A 86 20.49 -14.16 -9.25
C VAL A 86 21.94 -14.46 -9.57
N ASP A 87 22.19 -14.86 -10.81
CA ASP A 87 23.57 -15.04 -11.29
C ASP A 87 24.11 -13.69 -11.71
N TYR A 88 24.81 -13.03 -10.79
CA TYR A 88 25.46 -11.75 -11.05
C TYR A 88 26.68 -11.89 -11.98
N GLU A 89 27.18 -13.09 -12.26
CA GLU A 89 28.40 -13.28 -13.06
C GLU A 89 28.13 -13.55 -14.55
N ASN A 90 26.87 -13.74 -14.96
CA ASN A 90 26.49 -14.06 -16.34
C ASN A 90 25.47 -13.07 -16.97
N LEU A 91 25.15 -13.29 -18.25
CA LEU A 91 24.30 -12.50 -19.17
C LEU A 91 23.06 -11.84 -18.52
N PRO A 92 22.53 -10.73 -19.11
CA PRO A 92 21.27 -10.12 -18.69
C PRO A 92 20.16 -11.15 -18.43
N GLN A 93 19.57 -11.10 -17.23
CA GLN A 93 18.48 -11.96 -16.81
C GLN A 93 17.21 -11.13 -16.66
N THR A 94 16.15 -11.48 -17.37
CA THR A 94 14.81 -10.94 -17.09
C THR A 94 14.05 -11.93 -16.22
N LYS A 95 13.65 -11.50 -15.04
CA LYS A 95 12.76 -12.23 -14.15
C LYS A 95 11.36 -11.65 -14.30
N HIS A 96 10.43 -12.53 -14.66
CA HIS A 96 9.02 -12.17 -14.80
C HIS A 96 8.29 -12.52 -13.52
N LEU A 97 7.57 -11.54 -13.01
CA LEU A 97 6.73 -11.67 -11.85
C LEU A 97 5.28 -11.66 -12.33
N HIS A 98 4.69 -12.86 -12.42
CA HIS A 98 3.31 -13.11 -12.82
C HIS A 98 2.52 -13.69 -11.66
N THR A 99 1.45 -13.01 -11.22
CA THR A 99 0.51 -13.54 -10.21
C THR A 99 -0.90 -13.15 -10.57
N PHE A 100 -1.87 -13.79 -9.94
CA PHE A 100 -3.28 -13.53 -10.16
C PHE A 100 -4.04 -13.51 -8.84
N ARG A 101 -5.06 -12.64 -8.77
CA ARG A 101 -6.05 -12.66 -7.70
C ARG A 101 -7.00 -13.83 -7.95
N ILE A 102 -7.04 -14.78 -7.02
CA ILE A 102 -8.06 -15.85 -7.02
C ILE A 102 -9.24 -15.36 -6.17
N GLY A 103 -10.41 -15.21 -6.78
CA GLY A 103 -11.67 -15.01 -6.06
C GLY A 103 -12.62 -16.15 -6.40
N GLY A 104 -12.77 -17.12 -5.48
CA GLY A 104 -13.51 -18.33 -5.79
C GLY A 104 -12.81 -19.19 -6.86
N TYR A 105 -13.54 -19.63 -7.88
CA TYR A 105 -13.04 -20.49 -8.96
C TYR A 105 -12.45 -19.73 -10.17
N GLU A 106 -12.43 -18.39 -10.16
CA GLU A 106 -11.96 -17.57 -11.28
C GLU A 106 -10.82 -16.63 -10.88
N ALA A 107 -9.91 -16.38 -11.82
CA ALA A 107 -8.87 -15.36 -11.69
C ALA A 107 -9.51 -13.98 -11.92
N LEU A 108 -9.58 -13.14 -10.89
CA LEU A 108 -10.22 -11.82 -10.90
C LEU A 108 -9.27 -10.69 -11.35
N GLY A 109 -8.03 -11.00 -11.68
CA GLY A 109 -7.05 -10.04 -12.20
C GLY A 109 -5.61 -10.56 -12.08
N GLU A 110 -4.70 -10.01 -12.87
CA GLU A 110 -3.32 -10.47 -13.06
C GLU A 110 -2.34 -9.35 -12.73
N ILE A 111 -1.36 -9.56 -11.86
CA ILE A 111 -0.29 -8.58 -11.61
C ILE A 111 0.93 -9.06 -12.38
N ASP A 112 1.29 -8.26 -13.39
CA ASP A 112 2.49 -8.45 -14.19
C ASP A 112 3.52 -7.39 -13.87
N MET A 113 4.70 -7.84 -13.45
CA MET A 113 5.87 -6.99 -13.24
C MET A 113 7.10 -7.66 -13.84
N ASN A 114 7.93 -6.91 -14.54
CA ASN A 114 9.22 -7.44 -15.01
C ASN A 114 10.37 -6.79 -14.26
N VAL A 115 11.35 -7.60 -13.86
CA VAL A 115 12.61 -7.15 -13.28
C VAL A 115 13.74 -7.69 -14.14
N THR A 116 14.41 -6.82 -14.89
CA THR A 116 15.59 -7.18 -15.69
C THR A 116 16.85 -6.82 -14.93
N ILE A 117 17.71 -7.80 -14.68
CA ILE A 117 19.00 -7.67 -13.99
C ILE A 117 20.11 -7.85 -15.03
N ARG A 118 20.92 -6.83 -15.24
CA ARG A 118 22.00 -6.80 -16.25
C ARG A 118 23.40 -6.76 -15.66
N ASN A 119 23.52 -6.41 -14.37
CA ASN A 119 24.80 -6.24 -13.66
C ASN A 119 25.90 -5.53 -14.47
N GLN A 120 25.60 -4.33 -14.96
CA GLN A 120 26.55 -3.45 -15.66
C GLN A 120 27.56 -2.79 -14.70
N GLN A 121 27.43 -3.00 -13.39
CA GLN A 121 28.26 -2.47 -12.31
C GLN A 121 28.20 -0.94 -12.17
N VAL A 122 27.08 -0.32 -12.53
CA VAL A 122 26.89 1.14 -12.44
C VAL A 122 26.13 1.59 -11.18
N ASN A 123 25.75 0.64 -10.32
CA ASN A 123 24.91 0.81 -9.14
C ASN A 123 23.59 1.56 -9.41
N LEU A 124 22.93 1.25 -10.54
CA LEU A 124 21.74 1.96 -11.02
C LEU A 124 20.51 1.04 -11.11
N THR A 125 19.48 1.36 -10.33
CA THR A 125 18.12 0.81 -10.48
C THR A 125 17.25 1.83 -11.21
N VAL A 126 16.66 1.43 -12.33
CA VAL A 126 15.71 2.24 -13.10
C VAL A 126 14.31 1.66 -12.97
N VAL A 127 13.35 2.52 -12.65
CA VAL A 127 11.93 2.21 -12.74
C VAL A 127 11.36 2.89 -13.98
N ASN A 128 10.79 2.10 -14.89
CA ASN A 128 10.19 2.61 -16.11
C ASN A 128 8.77 3.15 -15.86
N ALA A 129 8.67 4.39 -15.40
CA ALA A 129 7.38 5.02 -15.11
C ALA A 129 6.55 5.28 -16.39
N MET A 130 7.19 5.32 -17.56
CA MET A 130 6.54 5.57 -18.85
C MET A 130 5.36 4.63 -19.13
N GLN A 131 5.36 3.43 -18.56
CA GLN A 131 4.33 2.40 -18.79
C GLN A 131 2.93 2.80 -18.33
N PHE A 132 2.81 3.77 -17.41
CA PHE A 132 1.53 4.25 -16.90
C PHE A 132 0.87 5.32 -17.78
N GLY A 133 1.50 5.72 -18.90
CA GLY A 133 0.91 6.69 -19.82
C GLY A 133 0.61 8.03 -19.16
N GLU A 134 -0.64 8.50 -19.28
CA GLU A 134 -1.06 9.80 -18.76
C GLU A 134 -1.20 9.82 -17.23
N ASP A 135 -1.45 8.67 -16.58
CA ASP A 135 -1.72 8.60 -15.14
C ASP A 135 -0.51 9.02 -14.29
N GLN A 136 0.73 8.73 -14.74
CA GLN A 136 1.96 9.12 -14.02
C GLN A 136 2.14 10.64 -13.89
N MET A 137 1.52 11.39 -14.82
CA MET A 137 1.55 12.85 -14.91
C MET A 137 0.18 13.46 -14.60
N SER A 138 -0.78 12.66 -14.13
CA SER A 138 -2.17 13.11 -13.96
C SER A 138 -2.26 14.30 -13.01
N ASP A 139 -3.14 15.21 -13.39
CA ASP A 139 -3.53 16.37 -12.60
C ASP A 139 -4.49 15.96 -11.44
N ASN A 140 -5.07 14.77 -11.55
CA ASN A 140 -5.84 14.12 -10.51
C ASN A 140 -4.89 13.32 -9.61
N LEU A 141 -4.76 13.77 -8.36
CA LEU A 141 -3.86 13.15 -7.40
C LEU A 141 -4.12 11.66 -7.22
N TRP A 142 -5.38 11.22 -7.27
CA TRP A 142 -5.74 9.80 -7.23
C TRP A 142 -5.05 8.98 -8.31
N HIS A 143 -5.25 9.37 -9.57
CA HIS A 143 -4.68 8.71 -10.74
C HIS A 143 -3.17 8.70 -10.70
N ARG A 144 -2.59 9.74 -10.09
CA ARG A 144 -1.14 9.86 -9.90
C ARG A 144 -0.59 9.00 -8.75
N THR A 145 -1.35 8.75 -7.69
CA THR A 145 -0.88 7.96 -6.55
C THR A 145 -0.83 6.46 -6.85
N VAL A 146 -1.74 5.95 -7.69
CA VAL A 146 -1.74 4.55 -8.15
C VAL A 146 -0.40 4.12 -8.80
N PRO A 147 0.14 4.83 -9.81
CA PRO A 147 1.42 4.50 -10.44
C PRO A 147 2.60 4.73 -9.50
N GLN A 148 2.53 5.74 -8.62
CA GLN A 148 3.55 5.97 -7.59
C GLN A 148 3.66 4.77 -6.63
N PHE A 149 2.51 4.29 -6.13
CA PHE A 149 2.47 3.13 -5.25
C PHE A 149 2.99 1.87 -5.95
N SER A 150 2.51 1.59 -7.16
CA SER A 150 2.90 0.40 -7.92
C SER A 150 4.40 0.39 -8.23
N SER A 151 4.95 1.55 -8.59
CA SER A 151 6.38 1.75 -8.83
C SER A 151 7.21 1.58 -7.56
N TRP A 152 6.74 2.14 -6.44
CA TRP A 152 7.41 2.00 -5.14
C TRP A 152 7.42 0.55 -4.66
N VAL A 153 6.28 -0.14 -4.75
CA VAL A 153 6.17 -1.57 -4.42
C VAL A 153 7.11 -2.41 -5.28
N GLY A 154 7.22 -2.11 -6.57
CA GLY A 154 8.14 -2.83 -7.47
C GLY A 154 9.60 -2.77 -7.01
N VAL A 155 10.06 -1.60 -6.52
CA VAL A 155 11.40 -1.44 -5.94
C VAL A 155 11.54 -2.25 -4.66
N GLN A 156 10.59 -2.15 -3.73
CA GLN A 156 10.63 -2.90 -2.47
C GLN A 156 10.65 -4.41 -2.71
N PHE A 157 9.88 -4.86 -3.70
CA PHE A 157 9.83 -6.25 -4.09
C PHE A 157 11.17 -6.72 -4.66
N ALA A 158 11.73 -5.97 -5.62
CA ALA A 158 12.98 -6.32 -6.26
C ALA A 158 14.13 -6.41 -5.23
N GLN A 159 14.18 -5.47 -4.28
CA GLN A 159 15.13 -5.51 -3.16
C GLN A 159 14.99 -6.78 -2.32
N ARG A 160 13.76 -7.12 -1.90
CA ARG A 160 13.53 -8.23 -0.95
C ARG A 160 13.63 -9.61 -1.59
N LYS A 161 13.06 -9.79 -2.79
CA LYS A 161 13.03 -11.11 -3.46
C LYS A 161 14.36 -11.48 -4.08
N TYR A 162 15.03 -10.53 -4.71
CA TYR A 162 16.26 -10.77 -5.47
C TYR A 162 17.53 -10.32 -4.73
N ASN A 163 17.39 -9.81 -3.49
CA ASN A 163 18.48 -9.29 -2.67
C ASN A 163 19.33 -8.24 -3.42
N LEU A 164 18.66 -7.40 -4.22
CA LEU A 164 19.33 -6.44 -5.10
C LEU A 164 19.81 -5.22 -4.30
N PRO A 165 21.07 -4.78 -4.47
CA PRO A 165 21.56 -3.55 -3.87
C PRO A 165 20.97 -2.35 -4.62
N VAL A 166 19.98 -1.71 -4.04
CA VAL A 166 19.34 -0.53 -4.62
C VAL A 166 19.95 0.72 -3.99
N ASN A 167 21.13 1.07 -4.49
CA ASN A 167 21.92 2.21 -3.99
C ASN A 167 21.45 3.55 -4.60
N ARG A 168 20.97 3.51 -5.84
CA ARG A 168 20.43 4.66 -6.57
C ARG A 168 19.23 4.23 -7.39
N THR A 169 18.06 4.78 -7.08
CA THR A 169 16.81 4.54 -7.81
C THR A 169 16.48 5.75 -8.67
N VAL A 170 16.26 5.55 -9.96
CA VAL A 170 15.82 6.59 -10.89
C VAL A 170 14.50 6.19 -11.55
N TYR A 171 13.49 7.05 -11.45
CA TYR A 171 12.21 6.93 -12.13
C TYR A 171 12.28 7.66 -13.46
N VAL A 172 12.11 6.93 -14.57
CA VAL A 172 12.24 7.46 -15.93
C VAL A 172 10.87 7.73 -16.54
N PHE A 173 10.67 8.97 -16.96
CA PHE A 173 9.41 9.49 -17.52
C PHE A 173 9.53 9.76 -19.02
N ASP A 174 8.38 9.73 -19.69
CA ASP A 174 8.27 10.11 -21.09
C ASP A 174 8.03 11.62 -21.18
N CYS A 175 9.12 12.37 -21.26
CA CYS A 175 9.07 13.82 -21.42
C CYS A 175 9.12 14.25 -22.90
N ARG A 176 8.53 13.46 -23.81
CA ARG A 176 8.40 13.86 -25.22
C ARG A 176 7.31 14.93 -25.36
N GLY A 177 7.47 15.79 -26.36
CA GLY A 177 6.49 16.83 -26.69
C GLY A 177 6.55 18.04 -25.73
N PRO A 178 5.41 18.56 -25.24
CA PRO A 178 5.39 19.78 -24.42
C PRO A 178 5.87 19.56 -22.98
N LEU A 179 5.89 18.31 -22.51
CA LEU A 179 6.25 17.94 -21.14
C LEU A 179 7.77 18.01 -20.93
N LYS A 180 8.20 18.59 -19.81
CA LYS A 180 9.59 18.70 -19.41
C LYS A 180 9.78 18.10 -18.03
N LEU A 181 11.04 17.85 -17.64
CA LEU A 181 11.39 17.34 -16.32
C LEU A 181 10.77 18.16 -15.18
N LYS A 182 10.74 19.48 -15.32
CA LYS A 182 10.13 20.40 -14.35
C LYS A 182 8.61 20.23 -14.17
N ASP A 183 7.97 19.53 -15.11
CA ASP A 183 6.53 19.26 -15.09
C ASP A 183 6.25 17.89 -14.44
N VAL A 184 7.28 17.11 -14.11
CA VAL A 184 7.15 15.86 -13.34
C VAL A 184 6.66 16.20 -11.93
N PRO A 185 5.57 15.57 -11.45
CA PRO A 185 5.06 15.83 -10.12
C PRO A 185 6.09 15.54 -9.02
N SER A 186 6.32 16.51 -8.13
CA SER A 186 7.35 16.43 -7.06
C SER A 186 7.20 15.22 -6.13
N GLY A 187 6.00 14.63 -6.04
CA GLY A 187 5.77 13.42 -5.25
C GLY A 187 6.64 12.23 -5.66
N TRP A 188 7.10 12.18 -6.92
CA TRP A 188 8.02 11.13 -7.38
C TRP A 188 9.42 11.26 -6.78
N GLU A 189 9.88 12.49 -6.53
CA GLU A 189 11.22 12.78 -5.96
C GLU A 189 11.37 12.27 -4.52
N LYS A 190 10.25 12.02 -3.83
CA LYS A 190 10.24 11.42 -2.48
C LYS A 190 10.59 9.95 -2.46
N MET A 191 10.50 9.27 -3.61
CA MET A 191 10.78 7.83 -3.72
C MET A 191 12.13 7.54 -4.36
N GLY A 192 12.71 8.51 -5.08
CA GLY A 192 14.02 8.42 -5.72
C GLY A 192 14.23 9.55 -6.73
N GLU A 193 15.33 9.50 -7.48
CA GLU A 193 15.63 10.50 -8.50
C GLU A 193 14.62 10.41 -9.67
N VAL A 194 14.31 11.54 -10.30
CA VAL A 194 13.46 11.59 -11.49
C VAL A 194 14.27 11.98 -12.72
N SER A 195 13.99 11.37 -13.86
CA SER A 195 14.70 11.65 -15.11
C SER A 195 13.81 11.51 -16.33
N CYS A 196 14.12 12.28 -17.37
CA CYS A 196 13.55 12.15 -18.71
C CYS A 196 14.50 11.44 -19.68
N ASP A 197 15.69 11.03 -19.23
CA ASP A 197 16.69 10.40 -20.08
C ASP A 197 16.40 8.91 -20.25
N ALA A 198 15.70 8.57 -21.34
CA ALA A 198 15.36 7.19 -21.68
C ALA A 198 16.58 6.27 -21.84
N ARG A 199 17.79 6.81 -22.09
CA ARG A 199 19.03 6.02 -22.19
C ARG A 199 19.39 5.33 -20.87
N LEU A 200 18.90 5.85 -19.74
CA LEU A 200 19.10 5.22 -18.43
C LEU A 200 18.49 3.83 -18.37
N ILE A 201 17.40 3.55 -19.12
CA ILE A 201 16.79 2.22 -19.19
C ILE A 201 17.77 1.19 -19.72
N GLU A 202 18.59 1.53 -20.71
CA GLU A 202 19.59 0.64 -21.31
C GLU A 202 20.82 0.48 -20.41
N GLN A 203 21.15 1.53 -19.63
CA GLN A 203 22.30 1.60 -18.74
C GLN A 203 22.04 1.01 -17.34
N ALA A 204 20.81 0.63 -17.01
CA ALA A 204 20.48 0.16 -15.69
C ALA A 204 21.08 -1.22 -15.38
N ASP A 205 21.57 -1.40 -14.14
CA ASP A 205 21.86 -2.72 -13.60
C ASP A 205 20.58 -3.49 -13.34
N VAL A 206 19.55 -2.77 -12.89
CA VAL A 206 18.22 -3.31 -12.59
C VAL A 206 17.20 -2.41 -13.27
N LEU A 207 16.42 -2.97 -14.18
CA LEU A 207 15.25 -2.33 -14.77
C LEU A 207 13.98 -2.94 -14.20
N ILE A 208 13.12 -2.10 -13.63
CA ILE A 208 11.82 -2.50 -13.09
C ILE A 208 10.73 -1.92 -13.99
N GLU A 209 9.87 -2.80 -14.45
CA GLU A 209 8.65 -2.50 -15.20
C GLU A 209 7.46 -2.80 -14.29
N PRO A 210 6.91 -1.79 -13.60
CA PRO A 210 5.91 -1.98 -12.56
C PRO A 210 4.53 -2.37 -13.15
N PRO A 211 3.66 -3.02 -12.36
CA PRO A 211 2.31 -3.34 -12.80
C PRO A 211 1.50 -2.07 -13.09
N THR A 212 0.82 -2.05 -14.23
CA THR A 212 0.08 -0.86 -14.72
C THR A 212 -1.42 -0.95 -14.54
N ASN A 213 -1.95 -2.10 -14.14
CA ASN A 213 -3.38 -2.36 -14.13
C ASN A 213 -4.13 -1.94 -12.85
N GLY A 214 -3.43 -1.31 -11.89
CA GLY A 214 -4.03 -0.85 -10.63
C GLY A 214 -4.32 -1.95 -9.61
N LEU A 215 -4.16 -3.24 -9.92
CA LEU A 215 -4.51 -4.33 -9.00
C LEU A 215 -3.67 -4.33 -7.71
N LEU A 216 -2.40 -3.89 -7.78
CA LEU A 216 -1.58 -3.70 -6.57
C LEU A 216 -2.20 -2.66 -5.63
N TRP A 217 -2.70 -1.57 -6.19
CA TRP A 217 -3.40 -0.54 -5.43
C TRP A 217 -4.65 -1.12 -4.79
N ASP A 218 -5.41 -1.93 -5.53
CA ASP A 218 -6.62 -2.55 -5.00
C ASP A 218 -6.37 -3.51 -3.85
N LEU A 219 -5.28 -4.28 -3.92
CA LEU A 219 -4.89 -5.21 -2.86
C LEU A 219 -4.34 -4.51 -1.61
N ALA A 220 -3.87 -3.25 -1.72
CA ALA A 220 -3.21 -2.55 -0.62
C ALA A 220 -4.14 -2.31 0.59
N TRP A 221 -5.46 -2.35 0.38
CA TRP A 221 -6.47 -2.04 1.39
C TRP A 221 -7.63 -3.03 1.43
N ASP A 222 -7.58 -4.14 0.69
CA ASP A 222 -8.66 -5.12 0.68
C ASP A 222 -8.76 -5.85 2.03
N MET A 223 -9.76 -5.50 2.85
CA MET A 223 -9.97 -6.08 4.18
C MET A 223 -10.32 -7.57 4.16
N ASN A 224 -10.78 -8.13 3.02
CA ASN A 224 -10.99 -9.57 2.90
C ASN A 224 -9.67 -10.36 2.93
N PHE A 225 -8.55 -9.65 2.82
CA PHE A 225 -7.23 -10.16 3.09
C PHE A 225 -6.71 -9.58 4.40
N GLU A 226 -7.16 -10.17 5.51
CA GLU A 226 -6.64 -9.91 6.88
C GLU A 226 -5.12 -10.11 7.02
N CYS A 227 -4.44 -10.52 5.95
CA CYS A 227 -3.04 -10.89 5.88
C CYS A 227 -2.16 -9.93 5.05
N TYR A 228 -2.69 -8.83 4.51
CA TYR A 228 -1.84 -7.85 3.82
C TYR A 228 -1.23 -6.84 4.77
N SER A 229 0.05 -6.57 4.51
CA SER A 229 0.88 -5.64 5.24
C SER A 229 0.36 -4.23 5.02
N SER A 230 -0.61 -3.84 5.85
CA SER A 230 -0.92 -2.45 6.14
C SER A 230 0.35 -1.61 6.29
N ASP A 231 1.47 -2.21 6.73
CA ASP A 231 2.77 -1.58 6.84
C ASP A 231 3.38 -1.13 5.51
N MET A 232 3.26 -1.88 4.40
CA MET A 232 3.78 -1.39 3.10
C MET A 232 3.03 -0.15 2.65
N PHE A 233 1.70 -0.19 2.72
CA PHE A 233 0.86 0.97 2.40
C PHE A 233 1.13 2.14 3.35
N LYS A 234 1.18 1.91 4.66
CA LYS A 234 1.55 2.92 5.67
C LYS A 234 2.97 3.47 5.45
N THR A 235 3.92 2.66 4.99
CA THR A 235 5.30 3.06 4.71
C THR A 235 5.35 3.95 3.47
N PHE A 236 4.63 3.57 2.41
CA PHE A 236 4.46 4.40 1.23
C PHE A 236 3.82 5.75 1.58
N VAL A 237 2.68 5.76 2.28
CA VAL A 237 2.01 6.99 2.71
C VAL A 237 2.91 7.84 3.60
N SER A 238 3.75 7.22 4.44
CA SER A 238 4.69 7.95 5.30
C SER A 238 5.80 8.69 4.57
N GLN A 239 6.01 8.45 3.27
CA GLN A 239 6.89 9.31 2.46
C GLN A 239 6.31 10.73 2.33
N PHE A 240 5.00 10.88 2.52
CA PHE A 240 4.27 12.12 2.25
C PHE A 240 3.77 12.84 3.50
N VAL A 241 3.67 12.16 4.64
CA VAL A 241 3.10 12.70 5.88
C VAL A 241 4.19 12.88 6.93
N ASP A 242 4.34 14.11 7.44
CA ASP A 242 5.25 14.40 8.54
C ASP A 242 4.66 13.90 9.88
N LYS A 243 5.11 12.71 10.30
CA LYS A 243 4.72 12.06 11.57
C LYS A 243 5.38 12.67 12.82
N SER A 244 6.26 13.64 12.66
CA SER A 244 7.10 14.17 13.74
C SER A 244 6.64 15.53 14.25
N SER A 245 5.86 16.27 13.45
CA SER A 245 5.33 17.55 13.86
C SER A 245 4.32 17.37 15.01
N LYS A 246 4.64 17.98 16.15
CA LYS A 246 3.70 18.12 17.27
C LYS A 246 2.90 19.38 17.02
N LEU A 247 1.60 19.23 16.93
CA LEU A 247 0.70 20.36 16.75
C LEU A 247 0.02 20.67 18.08
N ASP A 248 0.31 21.86 18.61
CA ASP A 248 -0.52 22.51 19.62
C ASP A 248 -1.58 23.34 18.90
N PRO A 249 -2.84 22.88 18.91
CA PRO A 249 -3.84 23.70 19.60
C PRO A 249 -4.91 22.88 20.35
N PRO A 250 -5.56 23.48 21.37
CA PRO A 250 -6.65 22.82 22.12
C PRO A 250 -7.96 22.68 21.33
N ASP A 251 -8.17 23.47 20.26
CA ASP A 251 -9.40 23.44 19.45
C ASP A 251 -9.19 22.76 18.08
N PRO A 252 -9.96 21.70 17.76
CA PRO A 252 -9.86 21.00 16.48
C PRO A 252 -10.29 21.88 15.30
N LEU A 253 -9.47 21.94 14.25
CA LEU A 253 -9.84 22.56 12.97
C LEU A 253 -10.66 21.56 12.13
N ALA A 254 -11.87 21.96 11.75
CA ALA A 254 -12.67 21.24 10.77
C ALA A 254 -12.43 21.78 9.36
N CYS A 255 -12.15 20.88 8.42
CA CYS A 255 -11.79 21.20 7.05
C CYS A 255 -12.82 20.62 6.09
N TRP A 256 -13.54 21.49 5.38
CA TRP A 256 -14.34 21.08 4.24
C TRP A 256 -13.42 20.90 3.04
N ILE A 257 -13.36 19.73 2.43
CA ILE A 257 -12.56 19.51 1.23
C ILE A 257 -13.40 19.77 -0.02
N SER A 258 -12.93 20.69 -0.85
CA SER A 258 -13.43 20.90 -2.21
C SER A 258 -12.29 20.79 -3.22
N ARG A 259 -12.62 20.28 -4.41
CA ARG A 259 -11.75 20.37 -5.60
C ARG A 259 -12.26 21.51 -6.47
N GLN A 260 -11.37 22.15 -7.22
CA GLN A 260 -11.74 23.20 -8.17
C GLN A 260 -11.64 22.66 -9.61
N GLY A 261 -12.60 23.00 -10.47
CA GLY A 261 -12.64 22.53 -11.87
C GLY A 261 -14.04 22.49 -12.46
N ARG A 262 -14.15 22.19 -13.77
CA ARG A 262 -15.44 22.13 -14.50
C ARG A 262 -16.28 20.89 -14.16
N ASP A 263 -15.64 19.81 -13.72
CA ASP A 263 -16.28 18.51 -13.49
C ASP A 263 -16.13 18.08 -12.01
N VAL A 264 -16.40 19.02 -11.10
CA VAL A 264 -16.26 18.77 -9.66
C VAL A 264 -17.61 18.76 -8.98
N ARG A 265 -17.88 17.65 -8.30
CA ARG A 265 -19.01 17.46 -7.39
C ARG A 265 -19.07 18.62 -6.39
N SER A 266 -20.21 19.30 -6.35
CA SER A 266 -20.42 20.48 -5.51
C SER A 266 -21.68 20.32 -4.66
N ALA A 267 -21.66 20.93 -3.47
CA ALA A 267 -22.84 21.05 -2.62
C ALA A 267 -23.61 22.32 -2.98
N SER A 268 -24.91 22.21 -3.27
CA SER A 268 -25.78 23.36 -3.53
C SER A 268 -26.04 24.19 -2.27
N ASN A 269 -26.05 23.54 -1.10
CA ASN A 269 -26.16 24.17 0.22
C ASN A 269 -24.82 24.22 0.98
N LEU A 270 -23.71 24.43 0.27
CA LEU A 270 -22.36 24.49 0.87
C LEU A 270 -22.26 25.56 1.98
N ASN A 271 -22.85 26.74 1.78
CA ASN A 271 -22.78 27.81 2.77
C ASN A 271 -23.46 27.42 4.09
N ASP A 272 -24.61 26.74 4.01
CA ASP A 272 -25.33 26.25 5.20
C ASP A 272 -24.55 25.12 5.87
N THR A 273 -23.95 24.23 5.07
CA THR A 273 -23.08 23.16 5.57
C THR A 273 -21.86 23.72 6.32
N LEU A 274 -21.20 24.74 5.77
CA LEU A 274 -20.12 25.46 6.45
C LEU A 274 -20.62 26.20 7.70
N GLY A 275 -21.88 26.64 7.71
CA GLY A 275 -22.56 27.17 8.89
C GLY A 275 -22.63 26.14 10.01
N VAL A 276 -23.16 24.95 9.73
CA VAL A 276 -23.21 23.83 10.68
C VAL A 276 -21.82 23.45 11.19
N MET A 277 -20.81 23.40 10.32
CA MET A 277 -19.43 23.16 10.75
C MET A 277 -18.93 24.19 11.77
N ARG A 278 -19.23 25.48 11.55
CA ARG A 278 -18.83 26.57 12.46
C ARG A 278 -19.61 26.59 13.77
N GLU A 279 -20.81 25.99 13.80
CA GLU A 279 -21.56 25.81 15.04
C GLU A 279 -20.97 24.69 15.91
N VAL A 280 -20.44 23.63 15.29
CA VAL A 280 -19.83 22.50 16.01
C VAL A 280 -18.36 22.75 16.34
N PHE A 281 -17.61 23.46 15.48
CA PHE A 281 -16.19 23.74 15.63
C PHE A 281 -15.93 25.25 15.64
N THR A 282 -15.21 25.74 16.65
CA THR A 282 -14.76 27.15 16.72
C THR A 282 -13.97 27.55 15.48
N ASN A 283 -13.21 26.61 14.91
CA ASN A 283 -12.42 26.77 13.71
C ASN A 283 -12.91 25.82 12.62
N ALA A 284 -13.50 26.38 11.56
CA ALA A 284 -13.87 25.62 10.37
C ALA A 284 -13.57 26.42 9.08
N ARG A 285 -12.98 25.76 8.08
CA ARG A 285 -12.67 26.37 6.78
C ARG A 285 -12.86 25.41 5.62
N GLU A 286 -13.04 25.99 4.45
CA GLU A 286 -12.94 25.27 3.18
C GLU A 286 -11.47 25.19 2.73
N LEU A 287 -11.03 24.00 2.38
CA LEU A 287 -9.79 23.74 1.66
C LEU A 287 -10.12 23.53 0.18
N ARG A 288 -9.58 24.40 -0.67
CA ARG A 288 -9.81 24.38 -2.12
C ARG A 288 -8.59 23.81 -2.82
N PHE A 289 -8.65 22.53 -3.17
CA PHE A 289 -7.58 21.89 -3.91
C PHE A 289 -7.69 22.19 -5.40
N THR A 290 -6.60 22.66 -5.98
CA THR A 290 -6.47 22.86 -7.42
C THR A 290 -5.53 21.82 -7.99
N LYS A 291 -5.58 21.62 -9.31
CA LYS A 291 -4.75 20.63 -10.00
C LYS A 291 -3.26 20.99 -10.00
N GLU A 292 -2.93 22.25 -9.73
CA GLU A 292 -1.57 22.78 -9.64
C GLU A 292 -0.91 22.48 -8.29
N MET A 293 -1.68 22.06 -7.28
CA MET A 293 -1.14 21.75 -5.96
C MET A 293 -0.32 20.46 -6.00
N SER A 294 0.87 20.51 -5.44
CA SER A 294 1.70 19.34 -5.21
C SER A 294 1.14 18.48 -4.07
N ILE A 295 1.67 17.25 -3.92
CA ILE A 295 1.33 16.41 -2.76
C ILE A 295 1.73 17.13 -1.46
N ASP A 296 2.85 17.84 -1.45
CA ASP A 296 3.30 18.60 -0.29
C ASP A 296 2.35 19.75 0.05
N ASP A 297 1.85 20.47 -0.94
CA ASP A 297 0.86 21.53 -0.72
C ASP A 297 -0.43 20.98 -0.10
N VAL A 298 -0.89 19.83 -0.58
CA VAL A 298 -2.07 19.13 -0.05
C VAL A 298 -1.81 18.63 1.38
N ALA A 299 -0.69 17.95 1.62
CA ALA A 299 -0.31 17.45 2.94
C ALA A 299 -0.17 18.59 3.96
N ASN A 300 0.47 19.70 3.56
CA ASN A 300 0.61 20.89 4.39
C ASN A 300 -0.74 21.55 4.70
N ALA A 301 -1.65 21.63 3.72
CA ALA A 301 -2.99 22.18 3.92
C ALA A 301 -3.83 21.35 4.90
N LEU A 302 -3.64 20.02 4.88
CA LEU A 302 -4.32 19.05 5.74
C LEU A 302 -3.67 18.89 7.11
N ASN A 303 -2.44 19.37 7.28
CA ASN A 303 -1.64 19.16 8.48
C ASN A 303 -2.36 19.50 9.79
N ASP A 304 -3.12 20.60 9.77
CA ASP A 304 -3.83 21.11 10.95
C ASP A 304 -5.27 20.59 11.06
N CYS A 305 -5.80 19.92 10.03
CA CYS A 305 -7.16 19.41 10.03
C CYS A 305 -7.30 18.26 11.03
N ARG A 306 -8.36 18.31 11.85
CA ARG A 306 -8.77 17.23 12.77
C ARG A 306 -10.02 16.53 12.32
N VAL A 307 -10.85 17.27 11.60
CA VAL A 307 -11.97 16.70 10.87
C VAL A 307 -11.83 17.06 9.41
N ILE A 308 -11.94 16.07 8.55
CA ILE A 308 -12.07 16.21 7.11
C ILE A 308 -13.51 15.88 6.76
N PHE A 309 -14.20 16.79 6.09
CA PHE A 309 -15.58 16.64 5.67
C PHE A 309 -15.72 16.98 4.19
N GLY A 310 -16.39 16.14 3.41
CA GLY A 310 -16.55 16.42 2.00
C GLY A 310 -17.42 15.42 1.28
N ILE A 311 -17.73 15.75 0.02
CA ILE A 311 -18.47 14.87 -0.88
C ILE A 311 -17.53 13.76 -1.35
N HIS A 312 -18.06 12.53 -1.39
CA HIS A 312 -17.39 11.37 -1.96
C HIS A 312 -16.69 11.72 -3.28
N GLY A 313 -15.46 11.23 -3.46
CA GLY A 313 -14.70 11.38 -4.70
C GLY A 313 -13.22 11.63 -4.50
N ALA A 314 -12.53 11.92 -5.60
CA ALA A 314 -11.08 12.10 -5.61
C ALA A 314 -10.59 13.20 -4.66
N GLY A 315 -11.40 14.23 -4.39
CA GLY A 315 -11.08 15.25 -3.38
C GLY A 315 -10.97 14.66 -1.97
N HIS A 316 -11.85 13.73 -1.62
CA HIS A 316 -11.83 13.09 -0.31
C HIS A 316 -10.66 12.12 -0.12
N MET A 317 -10.08 11.66 -1.24
CA MET A 317 -8.87 10.83 -1.21
C MET A 317 -7.66 11.53 -0.60
N ASN A 318 -7.66 12.86 -0.61
CA ASN A 318 -6.60 13.64 0.00
C ASN A 318 -6.45 13.33 1.50
N ALA A 319 -7.45 12.73 2.15
CA ALA A 319 -7.34 12.18 3.50
C ALA A 319 -6.18 11.18 3.68
N LEU A 320 -5.69 10.55 2.61
CA LEU A 320 -4.47 9.74 2.64
C LEU A 320 -3.25 10.51 3.18
N PHE A 321 -3.20 11.82 2.94
CA PHE A 321 -2.12 12.69 3.40
C PHE A 321 -2.40 13.34 4.76
N ALA A 322 -3.55 13.02 5.37
CA ALA A 322 -3.88 13.47 6.70
C ALA A 322 -3.23 12.59 7.77
N ARG A 323 -3.08 13.15 8.96
CA ARG A 323 -2.45 12.46 10.11
C ARG A 323 -3.34 11.34 10.65
N PRO A 324 -2.75 10.36 11.36
CA PRO A 324 -3.52 9.43 12.19
C PRO A 324 -4.40 10.19 13.20
N GLY A 325 -5.53 9.59 13.55
CA GLY A 325 -6.54 10.15 14.46
C GLY A 325 -7.48 11.18 13.83
N VAL A 326 -7.20 11.64 12.60
CA VAL A 326 -8.12 12.54 11.90
C VAL A 326 -9.46 11.83 11.68
N ALA A 327 -10.55 12.53 11.99
CA ALA A 327 -11.89 12.06 11.68
C ALA A 327 -12.27 12.45 10.25
N VAL A 328 -12.72 11.49 9.47
CA VAL A 328 -13.02 11.63 8.05
C VAL A 328 -14.50 11.31 7.84
N ILE A 329 -15.23 12.30 7.34
CA ILE A 329 -16.66 12.24 7.10
C ILE A 329 -16.90 12.33 5.60
N GLU A 330 -17.39 11.25 5.01
CA GLU A 330 -17.77 11.18 3.59
C GLU A 330 -19.27 11.39 3.39
N ILE A 331 -19.66 12.27 2.46
CA ILE A 331 -21.05 12.39 2.01
C ILE A 331 -21.24 11.54 0.76
N ILE A 332 -22.21 10.63 0.81
CA ILE A 332 -22.49 9.66 -0.26
C ILE A 332 -23.88 9.93 -0.84
N GLY A 333 -23.99 9.99 -2.18
CA GLY A 333 -25.28 10.12 -2.87
C GLY A 333 -26.07 8.82 -2.99
N LYS A 334 -27.12 8.83 -3.80
CA LYS A 334 -27.90 7.64 -4.17
C LYS A 334 -27.17 6.80 -5.24
N ASP A 335 -26.17 6.04 -4.80
CA ASP A 335 -25.74 4.75 -5.38
C ASP A 335 -24.92 4.68 -6.69
N PRO A 336 -24.09 3.61 -6.88
CA PRO A 336 -24.45 2.16 -6.83
C PRO A 336 -23.56 1.33 -5.87
N PRO A 337 -23.95 0.18 -5.28
CA PRO A 337 -25.21 -0.54 -5.14
C PRO A 337 -25.66 -0.67 -3.65
N TYR A 338 -25.61 0.40 -2.87
CA TYR A 338 -26.02 0.45 -1.46
C TYR A 338 -27.51 0.15 -1.20
N HIS A 339 -28.34 0.17 -2.25
CA HIS A 339 -29.76 -0.13 -2.30
C HIS A 339 -30.12 -1.03 -3.49
N SER A 340 -29.21 -1.89 -3.91
CA SER A 340 -29.58 -3.02 -4.75
C SER A 340 -30.61 -3.89 -4.00
N SER A 341 -31.56 -4.48 -4.75
CA SER A 341 -32.47 -5.50 -4.19
C SER A 341 -31.76 -6.84 -3.89
N ASP A 342 -30.52 -7.02 -4.37
CA ASP A 342 -29.58 -8.03 -3.88
C ASP A 342 -28.97 -7.56 -2.55
N GLU A 343 -29.21 -8.33 -1.49
CA GLU A 343 -28.68 -8.10 -0.13
C GLU A 343 -27.15 -8.15 -0.07
N GLU A 344 -26.47 -8.82 -1.01
CA GLU A 344 -25.00 -8.93 -1.06
C GLU A 344 -24.29 -7.62 -1.46
N GLN A 345 -24.99 -6.70 -2.12
CA GLN A 345 -24.37 -5.49 -2.68
C GLN A 345 -24.62 -4.22 -1.85
N LYS A 346 -25.51 -4.27 -0.85
CA LYS A 346 -25.79 -3.16 0.06
C LYS A 346 -24.55 -2.76 0.88
N GLY A 347 -23.91 -1.63 0.56
CA GLY A 347 -23.06 -0.88 1.49
C GLY A 347 -21.59 -0.66 1.10
N SER A 348 -21.26 -0.32 -0.15
CA SER A 348 -19.84 -0.29 -0.58
C SER A 348 -19.22 1.10 -0.81
N PRO A 349 -18.68 1.74 0.25
CA PRO A 349 -17.46 2.55 0.19
C PRO A 349 -16.38 1.76 0.93
N ALA A 350 -16.07 0.56 0.46
CA ALA A 350 -15.00 -0.24 1.05
C ALA A 350 -13.65 0.48 0.90
N TYR A 351 -13.40 1.08 -0.26
CA TYR A 351 -12.14 1.74 -0.59
C TYR A 351 -11.73 2.82 0.45
N PHE A 352 -12.59 3.84 0.62
CA PHE A 352 -12.26 5.00 1.46
C PHE A 352 -12.20 4.58 2.92
N ARG A 353 -13.21 3.83 3.38
CA ARG A 353 -13.24 3.29 4.75
C ARG A 353 -11.97 2.51 5.08
N ASN A 354 -11.60 1.56 4.23
CA ASN A 354 -10.48 0.67 4.50
C ASN A 354 -9.17 1.46 4.62
N ILE A 355 -8.95 2.43 3.74
CA ILE A 355 -7.73 3.25 3.79
C ILE A 355 -7.65 4.11 5.03
N ASN A 356 -8.74 4.80 5.37
CA ASN A 356 -8.77 5.60 6.57
C ASN A 356 -8.51 4.73 7.81
N MET A 357 -9.12 3.53 7.88
CA MET A 357 -8.84 2.56 8.95
C MET A 357 -7.37 2.13 8.98
N LEU A 358 -6.76 1.82 7.82
CA LEU A 358 -5.34 1.46 7.73
C LEU A 358 -4.41 2.59 8.18
N LEU A 359 -4.80 3.85 7.97
CA LEU A 359 -4.02 5.02 8.37
C LEU A 359 -4.27 5.44 9.82
N GLY A 360 -5.08 4.68 10.57
CA GLY A 360 -5.44 4.99 11.95
C GLY A 360 -6.33 6.22 12.06
N GLN A 361 -7.12 6.51 11.03
CA GLN A 361 -8.09 7.59 10.97
C GLN A 361 -9.49 7.05 11.32
N TYR A 362 -10.32 7.89 11.94
CA TYR A 362 -11.72 7.56 12.17
C TYR A 362 -12.52 7.83 10.90
N TYR A 363 -13.36 6.90 10.48
CA TYR A 363 -14.15 7.03 9.27
C TYR A 363 -15.64 6.89 9.56
N GLN A 364 -16.45 7.77 8.98
CA GLN A 364 -17.88 7.59 8.87
C GLN A 364 -18.40 8.16 7.54
N SER A 365 -19.54 7.63 7.10
CA SER A 365 -20.28 8.17 5.96
C SER A 365 -21.63 8.71 6.41
N ILE A 366 -22.10 9.77 5.75
CA ILE A 366 -23.47 10.28 5.88
C ILE A 366 -24.17 10.25 4.53
N ALA A 367 -25.49 10.13 4.55
CA ALA A 367 -26.29 10.21 3.34
C ALA A 367 -26.38 11.66 2.84
N GLY A 368 -26.23 11.85 1.53
CA GLY A 368 -26.60 13.07 0.84
C GLY A 368 -28.02 12.98 0.28
N ASP A 369 -28.31 13.85 -0.70
CA ASP A 369 -29.57 13.82 -1.46
C ASP A 369 -29.85 12.44 -2.08
N SER A 370 -30.82 11.72 -1.52
CA SER A 370 -31.25 10.38 -1.95
C SER A 370 -31.97 10.37 -3.31
N THR A 371 -32.08 11.52 -3.98
CA THR A 371 -32.60 11.65 -5.34
C THR A 371 -31.51 11.87 -6.39
N ARG A 372 -30.26 12.09 -5.97
CA ARG A 372 -29.11 12.35 -6.84
C ARG A 372 -28.10 11.21 -6.78
N GLY A 373 -27.66 10.75 -7.94
CA GLY A 373 -26.61 9.73 -8.07
C GLY A 373 -25.22 10.31 -7.81
N MET A 374 -24.25 9.45 -7.47
CA MET A 374 -22.86 9.81 -7.09
C MET A 374 -22.11 10.75 -8.05
N TYR A 375 -22.60 10.92 -9.27
CA TYR A 375 -22.01 11.75 -10.33
C TYR A 375 -22.78 13.03 -10.63
N ASP A 376 -23.91 13.28 -9.95
CA ASP A 376 -24.73 14.45 -10.15
C ASP A 376 -24.13 15.68 -9.45
N ASP A 377 -24.21 16.85 -10.07
CA ASP A 377 -23.82 18.11 -9.42
C ASP A 377 -24.90 18.61 -8.45
N GLY A 378 -24.57 19.59 -7.61
CA GLY A 378 -25.57 20.31 -6.80
C GLY A 378 -26.17 19.51 -5.66
N TYR A 379 -25.38 18.65 -5.03
CA TYR A 379 -25.75 17.86 -3.85
C TYR A 379 -26.36 18.71 -2.75
N VAL A 380 -27.51 18.28 -2.23
CA VAL A 380 -28.05 18.83 -0.98
C VAL A 380 -27.59 17.93 0.16
N ILE A 381 -26.96 18.52 1.15
CA ILE A 381 -26.48 17.84 2.36
C ILE A 381 -27.56 17.97 3.43
N ASP A 382 -27.91 16.85 4.08
CA ASP A 382 -28.76 16.88 5.27
C ASP A 382 -27.99 17.57 6.41
N LEU A 383 -28.47 18.75 6.81
CA LEU A 383 -27.79 19.59 7.80
C LEU A 383 -27.85 18.99 9.21
N GLU A 384 -28.87 18.19 9.53
CA GLU A 384 -28.98 17.55 10.83
C GLU A 384 -28.06 16.33 10.90
N GLU A 385 -28.06 15.48 9.87
CA GLU A 385 -27.14 14.35 9.80
C GLU A 385 -25.67 14.82 9.78
N ALA A 386 -25.38 15.91 9.03
CA ALA A 386 -24.07 16.55 9.05
C ALA A 386 -23.69 17.03 10.44
N ARG A 387 -24.61 17.69 11.17
CA ARG A 387 -24.38 18.17 12.54
C ARG A 387 -24.02 17.02 13.47
N GLU A 388 -24.82 15.97 13.48
CA GLU A 388 -24.59 14.81 14.35
C GLU A 388 -23.24 14.14 14.04
N ALA A 389 -22.91 13.97 12.76
CA ALA A 389 -21.64 13.42 12.33
C ALA A 389 -20.45 14.28 12.77
N LEU A 390 -20.56 15.61 12.63
CA LEU A 390 -19.55 16.57 13.08
C LEU A 390 -19.36 16.52 14.60
N VAL A 391 -20.44 16.36 15.38
CA VAL A 391 -20.36 16.20 16.85
C VAL A 391 -19.62 14.91 17.23
N ARG A 392 -19.93 13.79 16.56
CA ARG A 392 -19.21 12.51 16.76
C ARG A 392 -17.72 12.65 16.42
N ALA A 393 -17.40 13.30 15.30
CA ALA A 393 -16.02 13.54 14.87
C ALA A 393 -15.24 14.46 15.84
N ARG A 394 -15.91 15.46 16.42
CA ARG A 394 -15.32 16.30 17.48
C ARG A 394 -14.98 15.47 18.71
N HIS A 395 -15.91 14.63 19.16
CA HIS A 395 -15.69 13.76 20.32
C HIS A 395 -14.53 12.78 20.09
N HIS A 396 -14.45 12.16 18.90
CA HIS A 396 -13.31 11.32 18.53
C HIS A 396 -11.99 12.09 18.59
N SER A 397 -11.96 13.28 18.00
CA SER A 397 -10.77 14.15 17.99
C SER A 397 -10.29 14.48 19.41
N THR A 398 -11.20 14.78 20.34
CA THR A 398 -10.85 15.02 21.75
C THR A 398 -10.32 13.76 22.42
N SER A 399 -11.00 12.62 22.24
CA SER A 399 -10.61 11.34 22.87
C SER A 399 -9.22 10.89 22.40
N TRP A 400 -8.88 11.08 21.12
CA TRP A 400 -7.57 10.76 20.58
C TRP A 400 -6.43 11.53 21.30
N ILE A 401 -6.64 12.82 21.57
CA ILE A 401 -5.68 13.66 22.31
C ILE A 401 -5.51 13.16 23.73
N GLU A 402 -6.62 12.82 24.41
CA GLU A 402 -6.60 12.32 25.78
C GLU A 402 -5.79 11.02 25.89
N GLU A 403 -5.95 10.11 24.92
CA GLU A 403 -5.26 8.83 24.87
C GLU A 403 -3.76 8.95 24.51
N HIS A 404 -3.41 9.85 23.58
CA HIS A 404 -2.05 9.91 23.00
C HIS A 404 -1.22 11.10 23.51
N GLY A 405 -1.82 12.00 24.30
CA GLY A 405 -1.22 13.19 24.92
C GLY A 405 -0.88 14.34 23.97
N HIS A 406 -1.00 14.14 22.66
CA HIS A 406 -0.79 15.12 21.60
C HIS A 406 -1.33 14.59 20.27
N TRP A 407 -1.52 15.49 19.31
CA TRP A 407 -1.68 15.09 17.90
C TRP A 407 -0.32 14.73 17.29
N ARG A 408 -0.26 13.56 16.64
CA ARG A 408 0.94 13.04 15.96
C ARG A 408 1.01 13.40 14.50
#